data_AF-A0A838HBZ6-F1
#
_entry.id   AF-A0A838HBZ6-F1
#
_cell.length_a   1.000
_cell.length_b   1.000
_cell.length_c   1.000
_cell.angle_alpha   90.00
_cell.angle_beta   90.00
_cell.angle_gamma   90.00
#
_symmetry.space_group_name_H-M   'P 1'
#
loop_
_entity.id
_entity.type
_entity.pdbx_description
1 polymer ?
#
loop_
_entity_poly.entity_id
_entity_poly.type
_entity_poly.pdbx_seq_one_letter_code
_entity_poly.pdbx_strand_id
1 'polypeptide(L)'
;VLVLQACEDHWAAQAMLQAVAAAGVRPRGIAYFTHTDVWHAVDHGMLEINVWHGNSANVAPGDDLLALVQETLAGYGIESLFDEGRIEATVTWQRRPAA
;
A
#
# COMPACT_ATOMS: atom_id res chain seq x y z
N VAL A 1 -2.94 6.04 -7.79
CA VAL A 1 -2.39 4.76 -7.30
C VAL A 1 -3.58 3.85 -7.02
N LEU A 2 -3.54 2.59 -7.41
CA LEU A 2 -4.59 1.63 -7.04
C LEU A 2 -4.26 1.01 -5.68
N VAL A 3 -5.24 0.91 -4.79
CA VAL A 3 -5.04 0.32 -3.46
C VAL A 3 -5.59 -1.11 -3.47
N LEU A 4 -4.75 -2.09 -3.19
CA LEU A 4 -5.14 -3.49 -3.04
C LEU A 4 -5.16 -3.83 -1.55
N GLN A 5 -6.37 -3.96 -1.02
CA GLN A 5 -6.59 -4.21 0.40
C GLN A 5 -6.49 -5.71 0.69
N ALA A 6 -5.74 -6.08 1.73
CA ALA A 6 -5.62 -7.45 2.21
C ALA A 6 -5.34 -8.45 1.07
N CYS A 7 -4.31 -8.15 0.28
CA CYS A 7 -3.86 -9.06 -0.76
C CYS A 7 -3.39 -10.38 -0.11
N GLU A 8 -3.48 -11.49 -0.84
CA GLU A 8 -2.97 -12.77 -0.33
C GLU A 8 -1.44 -12.71 -0.19
N ASP A 9 -0.77 -12.31 -1.27
CA ASP A 9 0.67 -12.13 -1.33
C ASP A 9 1.07 -11.17 -2.46
N HIS A 10 2.37 -11.07 -2.72
CA HIS A 10 2.94 -10.25 -3.79
C HIS A 10 2.64 -10.79 -5.21
N TRP A 11 2.39 -12.10 -5.37
CA TRP A 11 1.99 -12.69 -6.64
C TRP A 11 0.56 -12.30 -7.02
N ALA A 12 -0.37 -12.32 -6.05
CA ALA A 12 -1.72 -11.84 -6.23
C ALA A 12 -1.76 -10.34 -6.56
N ALA A 13 -0.88 -9.53 -5.94
CA ALA A 13 -0.74 -8.12 -6.26
C ALA A 13 -0.27 -7.90 -7.71
N GLN A 14 0.74 -8.68 -8.15
CA GLN A 14 1.23 -8.65 -9.53
C GLN A 14 0.16 -9.10 -10.52
N ALA A 15 -0.57 -10.17 -10.22
CA ALA A 15 -1.65 -10.69 -11.07
C ALA A 15 -2.76 -9.65 -11.25
N MET A 16 -3.14 -8.92 -10.19
CA MET A 16 -4.11 -7.83 -10.29
C MET A 16 -3.59 -6.69 -11.17
N LEU A 17 -2.33 -6.29 -11.02
CA LEU A 17 -1.72 -5.28 -11.87
C LEU A 17 -1.74 -5.69 -13.35
N GLN A 18 -1.44 -6.95 -13.65
CA GLN A 18 -1.52 -7.52 -15.00
C GLN A 18 -2.96 -7.55 -15.54
N ALA A 19 -3.94 -7.93 -14.72
CA ALA A 19 -5.35 -7.97 -15.11
C ALA A 19 -5.89 -6.57 -15.45
N VAL A 20 -5.54 -5.56 -14.65
CA VAL A 20 -5.86 -4.15 -14.88
C VAL A 20 -5.22 -3.66 -16.19
N ALA A 21 -3.95 -4.00 -16.43
CA ALA A 21 -3.25 -3.67 -17.67
C ALA A 21 -3.90 -4.33 -18.90
N ALA A 22 -4.31 -5.60 -18.79
CA ALA A 22 -5.01 -6.33 -19.84
C ALA A 22 -6.39 -5.73 -20.17
N ALA A 23 -7.05 -5.13 -19.17
CA ALA A 23 -8.29 -4.36 -19.35
C ALA A 23 -8.07 -2.95 -19.93
N GLY A 24 -6.84 -2.60 -20.32
CA GLY A 24 -6.50 -1.31 -20.94
C GLY A 24 -6.21 -0.18 -19.94
N VAL A 25 -6.23 -0.46 -18.64
CA VAL A 25 -5.93 0.52 -17.59
C VAL A 25 -4.45 0.50 -17.27
N ARG A 26 -3.78 1.66 -17.33
CA ARG A 26 -2.36 1.80 -16.97
C ARG A 26 -2.21 2.58 -15.67
N PRO A 27 -2.27 1.93 -14.49
CA PRO A 27 -2.09 2.63 -13.24
C PRO A 27 -0.65 3.15 -13.14
N ARG A 28 -0.48 4.34 -12.56
CA ARG A 28 0.86 4.86 -12.20
C ARG A 28 1.61 3.89 -11.27
N GLY A 29 0.85 3.23 -10.39
CA GLY A 29 1.36 2.23 -9.45
C GLY A 29 0.25 1.64 -8.59
N ILE A 30 0.62 0.66 -7.78
CA ILE A 30 -0.22 0.04 -6.76
C ILE A 30 0.36 0.30 -5.36
N ALA A 31 -0.51 0.45 -4.38
CA ALA A 31 -0.17 0.34 -2.96
C ALA A 31 -0.93 -0.88 -2.42
N TYR A 32 -0.25 -1.79 -1.72
CA TYR A 32 -0.88 -3.00 -1.23
C TYR A 32 -0.29 -3.44 0.12
N PHE A 33 -1.10 -4.18 0.86
CA PHE A 33 -0.73 -4.82 2.11
C PHE A 33 -1.43 -6.17 2.18
N THR A 34 -0.80 -7.12 2.85
CA THR A 34 -1.28 -8.50 2.99
C THR A 34 -2.18 -8.66 4.19
N HIS A 35 -2.80 -9.84 4.32
CA HIS A 35 -3.50 -10.20 5.57
C HIS A 35 -2.56 -10.19 6.78
N THR A 36 -1.31 -10.63 6.61
CA THR A 36 -0.30 -10.63 7.67
C THR A 36 0.01 -9.21 8.13
N ASP A 37 0.18 -8.27 7.19
CA ASP A 37 0.46 -6.86 7.51
C ASP A 37 -0.68 -6.22 8.30
N VAL A 38 -1.94 -6.58 7.98
CA VAL A 38 -3.12 -6.10 8.74
C VAL A 38 -3.11 -6.62 10.17
N TRP A 39 -2.87 -7.92 10.39
CA TRP A 39 -2.84 -8.47 11.75
C TRP A 39 -1.66 -7.96 12.56
N HIS A 40 -0.48 -7.85 11.93
CA HIS A 40 0.67 -7.20 12.55
C HIS A 40 0.33 -5.76 12.95
N ALA A 41 -0.35 -5.00 12.09
CA ALA A 41 -0.78 -3.65 12.42
C ALA A 41 -1.82 -3.59 13.55
N VAL A 42 -2.70 -4.59 13.68
CA VAL A 42 -3.65 -4.69 14.80
C VAL A 42 -2.92 -4.88 16.12
N ASP A 43 -1.88 -5.72 16.12
CA ASP A 43 -1.11 -6.04 17.33
C ASP A 43 -0.08 -4.95 17.69
N HIS A 44 0.48 -4.27 16.69
CA HIS A 44 1.63 -3.37 16.86
C HIS A 44 1.35 -1.89 16.51
N GLY A 45 0.17 -1.55 15.99
CA GLY A 45 -0.21 -0.18 15.65
C GLY A 45 0.47 0.39 14.40
N MET A 46 1.10 -0.46 13.59
CA MET A 46 1.89 -0.08 12.42
C MET A 46 1.56 -0.97 11.22
N LEU A 47 1.06 -0.36 10.14
CA LEU A 47 0.76 -1.05 8.88
C LEU A 47 1.92 -0.88 7.90
N GLU A 48 2.45 -2.00 7.43
CA GLU A 48 3.39 -2.02 6.31
C GLU A 48 2.64 -1.98 4.98
N ILE A 49 2.99 -1.03 4.13
CA ILE A 49 2.40 -0.80 2.82
C ILE A 49 3.50 -0.94 1.77
N ASN A 50 3.34 -1.90 0.88
CA ASN A 50 4.19 -2.06 -0.29
C ASN A 50 3.70 -1.12 -1.39
N VAL A 51 4.62 -0.45 -2.08
CA VAL A 51 4.29 0.44 -3.21
C VAL A 51 5.11 0.04 -4.41
N TRP A 52 4.42 -0.28 -5.51
CA TRP A 52 5.04 -0.62 -6.78
C TRP A 52 4.58 0.33 -7.88
N HIS A 53 5.46 0.56 -8.84
CA HIS A 53 5.12 1.17 -10.12
C HIS A 53 4.17 0.27 -10.93
N GLY A 54 3.52 0.85 -11.94
CA GLY A 54 2.63 0.12 -12.85
C GLY A 54 3.28 -1.03 -13.64
N ASN A 55 4.60 -1.13 -13.59
CA ASN A 55 5.39 -2.22 -14.16
C ASN A 55 5.93 -3.21 -13.10
N SER A 56 5.41 -3.19 -11.87
CA SER A 56 5.84 -3.98 -10.71
C SER A 56 7.24 -3.70 -10.15
N ALA A 57 7.92 -2.62 -10.58
CA ALA A 57 9.15 -2.18 -9.93
C ALA A 57 8.85 -1.58 -8.55
N ASN A 58 9.70 -1.88 -7.55
CA ASN A 58 9.63 -1.21 -6.24
C ASN A 58 9.89 0.29 -6.38
N VAL A 59 9.21 1.08 -5.54
CA VAL A 59 9.62 2.48 -5.32
C VAL A 59 10.90 2.53 -4.48
N ALA A 60 11.58 3.67 -4.51
CA ALA A 60 12.80 3.92 -3.74
C ALA A 60 12.80 5.36 -3.19
N PRO A 61 13.70 5.70 -2.24
CA PRO A 61 13.83 7.08 -1.77
C PRO A 61 14.11 8.06 -2.93
N GLY A 62 13.38 9.18 -2.95
CA GLY A 62 13.44 10.17 -4.02
C GLY A 62 12.50 9.90 -5.21
N ASP A 63 11.72 8.81 -5.18
CA ASP A 63 10.71 8.52 -6.19
C ASP A 63 9.44 9.35 -6.01
N ASP A 64 8.97 9.99 -7.08
CA ASP A 64 7.75 10.81 -7.06
C ASP A 64 6.50 10.00 -6.67
N LEU A 65 6.46 8.69 -6.95
CA LEU A 65 5.35 7.84 -6.57
C LEU A 65 5.35 7.57 -5.06
N LEU A 66 6.53 7.36 -4.46
CA LEU A 66 6.67 7.23 -3.02
C LEU A 66 6.24 8.52 -2.31
N ALA A 67 6.78 9.66 -2.77
CA ALA A 67 6.43 10.97 -2.22
C ALA A 67 4.92 11.22 -2.28
N LEU A 68 4.28 10.94 -3.42
CA LEU A 68 2.83 11.07 -3.57
C LEU A 68 2.04 10.25 -2.54
N VAL A 69 2.44 8.99 -2.30
CA VAL A 69 1.73 8.13 -1.35
C VAL A 69 1.92 8.64 0.08
N GLN A 70 3.14 9.03 0.47
CA GLN A 70 3.41 9.60 1.79
C GLN A 70 2.69 10.94 2.01
N GLU A 71 2.68 11.83 1.02
CA GLU A 71 1.92 13.08 1.06
C GLU A 71 0.41 12.82 1.20
N THR A 72 -0.10 11.79 0.52
CA THR A 72 -1.50 11.39 0.66
C THR A 72 -1.81 10.93 2.08
N LEU A 73 -0.98 10.06 2.66
CA LEU A 73 -1.13 9.59 4.05
C LEU A 73 -1.08 10.77 5.04
N ALA A 74 -0.08 11.64 4.89
CA ALA A 74 0.05 12.85 5.70
C ALA A 74 -1.17 13.77 5.59
N GLY A 75 -1.76 13.89 4.40
CA GLY A 75 -2.99 14.65 4.16
C GLY A 75 -4.22 14.12 4.92
N TYR A 76 -4.22 12.83 5.29
CA TYR A 76 -5.22 12.21 6.17
C TYR A 76 -4.79 12.17 7.65
N GLY A 77 -3.68 12.81 8.01
CA GLY A 77 -3.13 12.78 9.36
C GLY A 77 -2.52 11.43 9.75
N ILE A 78 -2.16 10.61 8.77
CA ILE A 78 -1.48 9.32 9.00
C ILE A 78 0.02 9.57 8.92
N GLU A 79 0.70 9.41 10.05
CA GLU A 79 2.16 9.44 10.11
C GLU A 79 2.72 8.22 9.38
N SER A 80 3.74 8.42 8.56
CA SER A 80 4.39 7.32 7.85
C SER A 80 5.86 7.60 7.58
N LEU A 81 6.65 6.53 7.49
CA LEU A 81 8.05 6.55 7.11
C LEU A 81 8.30 5.46 6.05
N PHE A 82 9.34 5.63 5.23
CA PHE A 82 9.75 4.60 4.29
C PHE A 82 10.99 3.89 4.84
N ASP A 83 10.87 2.59 5.14
CA ASP A 83 11.94 1.77 5.68
C ASP A 83 11.92 0.35 5.09
N GLU A 84 13.10 -0.24 4.94
CA GLU A 84 13.31 -1.58 4.36
C GLU A 84 12.54 -1.86 3.05
N GLY A 85 12.27 -0.82 2.26
CA GLY A 85 11.55 -0.94 0.98
C GLY A 85 10.02 -0.84 1.06
N ARG A 86 9.47 -0.51 2.24
CA ARG A 86 8.03 -0.38 2.49
C ARG A 86 7.73 0.95 3.18
N ILE A 87 6.47 1.37 3.10
CA ILE A 87 5.98 2.45 3.95
C ILE A 87 5.44 1.83 5.23
N GLU A 88 5.97 2.24 6.38
CA GLU A 88 5.37 1.96 7.68
C GLU A 88 4.45 3.12 8.04
N ALA A 89 3.16 2.83 8.28
CA ALA A 89 2.15 3.82 8.62
C ALA A 89 1.57 3.57 10.01
N THR A 90 1.56 4.61 10.86
CA THR A 90 0.96 4.54 12.19
C THR A 90 -0.56 4.51 12.07
N VAL A 91 -1.18 3.42 12.53
CA VAL A 91 -2.63 3.22 12.40
C VAL A 91 -3.26 2.80 13.73
N THR A 92 -4.50 3.23 13.94
CA THR A 92 -5.33 2.76 15.05
C THR A 92 -6.55 2.04 14.50
N TRP A 93 -6.82 0.85 15.06
CA TRP A 93 -7.90 0.00 14.60
C TRP A 93 -9.14 0.20 15.45
N GLN A 94 -10.27 0.34 14.78
CA GLN A 94 -11.58 0.33 15.41
C GLN A 94 -12.45 -0.71 14.73
N ARG A 95 -13.24 -1.43 15.54
CA ARG A 95 -14.36 -2.19 14.98
C ARG A 95 -15.22 -1.23 14.18
N ARG A 96 -15.71 -1.67 13.01
CA ARG A 96 -16.68 -0.89 12.24
C ARG A 96 -17.82 -0.46 13.18
N PRO A 97 -18.10 0.85 13.30
CA PRO A 97 -19.21 1.32 14.11
C PRO A 97 -20.49 0.56 13.71
N ALA A 98 -21.30 0.17 14.70
CA ALA A 98 -22.64 -0.33 14.39
C ALA A 98 -23.40 0.80 13.69
N ALA A 99 -23.99 0.49 12.54
CA ALA A 99 -24.82 1.41 11.78
C ALA A 99 -26.16 1.68 12.48
#